data_AF-A0A2D4JYC9-F1
#
_entry.id   AF-A0A2D4JYC9-F1
#
_cell.length_a   1.000
_cell.length_b   1.000
_cell.length_c   1.000
_cell.angle_alpha   90.00
_cell.angle_beta   90.00
_cell.angle_gamma   90.00
#
_symmetry.space_group_name_H-M   'P 1'
#
loop_
_entity.id
_entity.type
_entity.pdbx_description
1 polymer ?
#
loop_
_entity_poly.entity_id
_entity_poly.type
_entity_poly.pdbx_seq_one_letter_code
_entity_poly.pdbx_strand_id
1 'polypeptide(L)'
;FGLHFSLREEQWQEDWAFILSLASQPGASLEQTHIFVLAHILRRPIIVYGVKYYKSFRGETLGYTRFQGVYLPLLWEQSFCWKSPIALGYTRGHFSALVAMENDGYGNRGAGANLNTDDDVTITFLPLVDSERKLLHIHFLSAQEIGNEEQQEKLLREWLDCCVTEGGVLVAMQKSSRRRNHPLVTQMVEKWLDRYRQIRPCTSLSDGEEDEDDDDE
;
A
#
# COMPACT_ATOMS: atom_id res chain seq x y z
N PHE A 1 20.42 17.92 19.41
CA PHE A 1 21.23 17.00 20.24
C PHE A 1 21.02 15.59 19.72
N GLY A 2 21.97 15.08 18.93
CA GLY A 2 21.98 13.66 18.55
C GLY A 2 22.71 12.86 19.64
N LEU A 3 22.18 11.68 19.99
CA LEU A 3 22.92 10.75 20.85
C LEU A 3 24.08 10.20 20.03
N HIS A 4 25.31 10.48 20.45
CA HIS A 4 26.51 9.96 19.80
C HIS A 4 26.85 8.59 20.41
N PHE A 5 26.40 7.51 19.76
CA PHE A 5 26.69 6.14 20.17
C PHE A 5 27.61 5.44 19.16
N SER A 6 28.32 4.42 19.61
CA SER A 6 29.15 3.56 18.77
C SER A 6 28.93 2.12 19.22
N LEU A 7 28.83 1.20 18.27
CA LEU A 7 28.78 -0.25 18.53
C LEU A 7 30.13 -0.85 18.15
N ARG A 8 30.47 -1.99 18.78
CA ARG A 8 31.62 -2.79 18.37
C ARG A 8 31.23 -3.66 17.18
N GLU A 9 32.22 -4.09 16.40
CA GLU A 9 31.96 -4.93 15.22
C GLU A 9 31.28 -6.26 15.60
N GLU A 10 31.67 -6.86 16.73
CA GLU A 10 31.05 -8.11 17.19
C GLU A 10 29.55 -7.93 17.45
N GLN A 11 29.16 -6.80 18.03
CA GLN A 11 27.76 -6.49 18.29
C GLN A 11 26.96 -6.29 16.99
N TRP A 12 27.56 -5.65 15.98
CA TRP A 12 26.94 -5.54 14.66
C TRP A 12 26.68 -6.91 14.03
N GLN A 13 27.64 -7.84 14.14
CA GLN A 13 27.50 -9.19 13.60
C GLN A 13 26.41 -9.98 14.33
N GLU A 14 26.32 -9.87 15.65
CA GLU A 14 25.28 -10.50 16.46
C GLU A 14 23.88 -9.97 16.12
N ASP A 15 23.72 -8.64 16.08
CA ASP A 15 22.45 -7.99 15.74
C ASP A 15 22.00 -8.35 14.30
N TRP A 16 22.95 -8.39 13.36
CA TRP A 16 22.69 -8.80 11.99
C TRP A 16 22.27 -10.27 11.88
N ALA A 17 22.97 -11.17 12.58
CA ALA A 17 22.62 -12.58 12.63
C ALA A 17 21.22 -12.81 13.22
N PHE A 18 20.83 -12.02 14.22
CA PHE A 18 19.49 -12.05 14.78
C PHE A 18 18.44 -11.66 13.73
N ILE A 19 18.62 -10.53 13.02
CA ILE A 19 17.69 -10.08 11.96
C ILE A 19 17.55 -11.16 10.88
N LEU A 20 18.65 -11.78 10.45
CA LEU A 20 18.62 -12.87 9.46
C LEU A 20 17.82 -14.09 9.94
N SER A 21 17.91 -14.41 11.24
CA SER A 21 17.20 -15.54 11.82
C SER A 21 15.68 -15.38 11.75
N LEU A 22 15.16 -14.14 11.77
CA LEU A 22 13.72 -13.86 11.73
C LEU A 22 13.08 -14.39 10.44
N ALA A 23 13.73 -14.20 9.29
CA ALA A 23 13.22 -14.68 8.00
C ALA A 23 13.17 -16.22 7.89
N SER A 24 13.98 -16.92 8.70
CA SER A 24 14.04 -18.39 8.72
C SER A 24 13.03 -19.01 9.69
N GLN A 25 12.38 -18.21 10.54
CA GLN A 25 11.44 -18.67 11.56
C GLN A 25 9.99 -18.39 11.13
N PRO A 26 9.19 -19.43 10.80
CA PRO A 26 7.81 -19.23 10.41
C PRO A 26 7.00 -18.52 11.50
N GLY A 27 6.29 -17.45 11.12
CA GLY A 27 5.45 -16.66 12.04
C GLY A 27 6.22 -15.64 12.89
N ALA A 28 7.54 -15.55 12.78
CA ALA A 28 8.30 -14.48 13.41
C ALA A 28 7.93 -13.11 12.81
N SER A 29 7.96 -12.07 13.65
CA SER A 29 7.77 -10.69 13.20
C SER A 29 8.99 -10.21 12.44
N LEU A 30 8.77 -9.56 11.31
CA LEU A 30 9.83 -9.03 10.45
C LEU A 30 10.00 -7.52 10.63
N GLU A 31 11.20 -7.05 10.33
CA GLU A 31 11.62 -5.66 10.46
C GLU A 31 11.74 -4.91 9.12
N GLN A 32 12.05 -3.61 9.15
CA GLN A 32 12.17 -2.72 7.99
C GLN A 32 13.13 -3.27 6.92
N THR A 33 14.22 -3.92 7.35
CA THR A 33 15.19 -4.56 6.45
C THR A 33 14.53 -5.59 5.54
N HIS A 34 13.55 -6.34 6.05
CA HIS A 34 12.84 -7.34 5.26
C HIS A 34 11.93 -6.70 4.20
N ILE A 35 11.36 -5.52 4.48
CA ILE A 35 10.59 -4.75 3.50
C ILE A 35 11.52 -4.23 2.40
N PHE A 36 12.69 -3.73 2.78
CA PHE A 36 13.71 -3.29 1.83
C PHE A 36 14.13 -4.45 0.91
N VAL A 37 14.47 -5.61 1.47
CA VAL A 37 14.80 -6.82 0.67
C VAL A 37 13.61 -7.24 -0.20
N LEU A 38 12.38 -7.22 0.32
CA LEU A 38 11.18 -7.56 -0.45
C LEU A 38 10.98 -6.63 -1.65
N ALA A 39 11.25 -5.33 -1.51
CA ALA A 39 11.21 -4.38 -2.63
C ALA A 39 12.16 -4.79 -3.76
N HIS A 40 13.35 -5.31 -3.42
CA HIS A 40 14.32 -5.82 -4.40
C HIS A 40 13.86 -7.12 -5.06
N ILE A 41 13.28 -8.05 -4.28
CA ILE A 41 12.72 -9.31 -4.82
C ILE A 41 11.61 -9.01 -5.83
N LEU A 42 10.73 -8.07 -5.49
CA LEU A 42 9.62 -7.67 -6.36
C LEU A 42 10.04 -6.71 -7.47
N ARG A 43 11.28 -6.19 -7.43
CA ARG A 43 11.82 -5.17 -8.35
C ARG A 43 10.89 -3.96 -8.45
N ARG A 44 10.28 -3.56 -7.34
CA ARG A 44 9.31 -2.45 -7.30
C ARG A 44 9.32 -1.75 -5.94
N PRO A 45 9.08 -0.43 -5.90
CA PRO A 45 8.96 0.30 -4.65
C PRO A 45 7.80 -0.19 -3.76
N ILE A 46 7.99 -0.11 -2.45
CA ILE A 46 6.96 -0.37 -1.43
C ILE A 46 6.73 0.91 -0.63
N ILE A 47 5.48 1.38 -0.56
CA ILE A 47 5.09 2.53 0.25
C ILE A 47 4.36 1.99 1.49
N VAL A 48 4.84 2.35 2.68
CA VAL A 48 4.22 1.97 3.94
C VAL A 48 3.62 3.21 4.59
N TYR A 49 2.30 3.17 4.81
CA TYR A 49 1.57 4.13 5.63
C TYR A 49 1.34 3.52 7.01
N GLY A 50 1.62 4.24 8.09
CA GLY A 50 1.48 3.66 9.42
C GLY A 50 1.57 4.66 10.55
N VAL A 51 1.22 4.20 11.74
CA VAL A 51 1.28 5.06 12.93
C VAL A 51 2.71 5.33 13.35
N LYS A 52 3.10 6.60 13.50
CA LYS A 52 4.42 6.99 14.04
C LYS A 52 4.66 6.44 15.46
N TYR A 53 3.60 6.29 16.25
CA TYR A 53 3.66 5.79 17.62
C TYR A 53 2.65 4.66 17.81
N TYR A 54 3.05 3.59 18.50
CA TYR A 54 2.08 2.61 18.98
C TYR A 54 1.71 2.95 20.43
N LYS A 55 0.41 2.84 20.71
CA LYS A 55 -0.19 3.24 21.98
C LYS A 55 -0.68 2.02 22.77
N SER A 56 -0.58 2.10 24.08
CA SER A 56 -1.25 1.23 25.04
C SER A 56 -2.78 1.32 24.87
N PHE A 57 -3.51 0.36 25.42
CA PHE A 57 -4.97 0.40 25.52
C PHE A 57 -5.47 1.64 26.29
N ARG A 58 -4.64 2.23 27.16
CA ARG A 58 -4.91 3.48 27.89
C ARG A 58 -4.55 4.74 27.11
N GLY A 59 -4.06 4.61 25.88
CA GLY A 59 -3.67 5.74 25.03
C GLY A 59 -2.23 6.25 25.22
N GLU A 60 -1.47 5.68 26.16
CA GLU A 60 -0.06 6.03 26.42
C GLU A 60 0.85 5.60 25.27
N THR A 61 1.77 6.46 24.87
CA THR A 61 2.78 6.13 23.84
C THR A 61 3.79 5.13 24.41
N LEU A 62 3.78 3.90 23.90
CA LEU A 62 4.70 2.84 24.34
C LEU A 62 6.01 2.83 23.55
N GLY A 63 5.99 3.36 22.33
CA GLY A 63 7.18 3.42 21.51
C GLY A 63 6.93 4.05 20.15
N TYR A 64 8.03 4.28 19.43
CA TYR A 64 8.05 4.86 18.11
C TYR A 64 8.17 3.75 17.06
N THR A 65 7.27 3.73 16.07
CA THR A 65 7.40 2.83 14.93
C THR A 65 8.13 3.57 13.80
N ARG A 66 9.07 2.88 13.16
CA ARG A 66 9.87 3.42 12.05
C ARG A 66 9.53 2.77 10.72
N PHE A 67 8.29 2.29 10.56
CA PHE A 67 7.88 1.59 9.33
C PHE A 67 7.32 2.53 8.27
N GLN A 68 6.70 3.67 8.65
CA GLN A 68 6.17 4.61 7.66
C GLN A 68 7.30 5.12 6.77
N GLY A 69 7.08 5.10 5.45
CA GLY A 69 8.05 5.59 4.48
C GLY A 69 8.01 4.85 3.15
N VAL A 70 8.99 5.15 2.31
CA VAL A 70 9.20 4.55 0.99
C VAL A 70 10.42 3.65 1.04
N TYR A 71 10.27 2.42 0.55
CA TYR A 71 11.33 1.43 0.39
C TYR A 71 11.61 1.26 -1.10
N LEU A 72 12.77 1.75 -1.53
CA LEU A 72 13.21 1.69 -2.92
C LEU A 72 14.16 0.50 -3.13
N PRO A 73 14.11 -0.19 -4.28
CA PRO A 73 15.03 -1.29 -4.60
C PRO A 73 16.39 -0.77 -5.09
N LEU A 74 17.08 0.01 -4.23
CA LEU A 74 18.28 0.79 -4.54
C LEU A 74 19.50 -0.02 -5.01
N LEU A 75 19.56 -1.32 -4.70
CA LEU A 75 20.66 -2.20 -5.11
C LEU A 75 20.50 -2.73 -6.55
N TRP A 76 19.42 -2.37 -7.24
CA TRP A 76 19.23 -2.65 -8.66
C TRP A 76 19.49 -1.41 -9.52
N GLU A 77 19.76 -1.62 -10.81
CA GLU A 77 19.65 -0.54 -11.78
C GLU A 77 18.18 -0.11 -11.94
N GLN A 78 17.93 1.20 -12.03
CA GLN A 78 16.56 1.75 -12.13
C GLN A 78 15.77 1.17 -13.32
N SER A 79 16.46 0.94 -14.45
CA SER A 79 15.90 0.34 -15.67
C SER A 79 15.41 -1.09 -15.47
N PHE A 80 15.91 -1.79 -14.44
CA PHE A 80 15.50 -3.14 -14.09
C PHE A 80 14.27 -3.18 -13.18
N CYS A 81 13.81 -2.03 -12.66
CA CYS A 81 12.70 -1.98 -11.71
C CYS A 81 11.42 -1.38 -12.32
N TRP A 82 10.28 -1.83 -11.80
CA TRP A 82 8.97 -1.26 -12.11
C TRP A 82 8.74 -0.01 -11.26
N LYS A 83 8.31 1.07 -11.91
CA LYS A 83 7.95 2.33 -11.23
C LYS A 83 6.62 2.30 -10.48
N SER A 84 5.77 1.29 -10.73
CA SER A 84 4.45 1.15 -10.08
C SER A 84 4.61 0.52 -8.69
N PRO A 85 4.36 1.26 -7.59
CA PRO A 85 4.58 0.77 -6.23
C PRO A 85 3.47 -0.20 -5.77
N ILE A 86 3.70 -0.86 -4.64
CA ILE A 86 2.63 -1.42 -3.78
C ILE A 86 2.51 -0.62 -2.48
N ALA A 87 1.32 -0.61 -1.90
CA ALA A 87 1.04 0.11 -0.65
C ALA A 87 0.70 -0.87 0.48
N LEU A 88 1.28 -0.63 1.66
CA LEU A 88 1.02 -1.37 2.89
C LEU A 88 0.57 -0.41 3.99
N GLY A 89 -0.40 -0.84 4.79
CA GLY A 89 -0.78 -0.23 6.05
C GLY A 89 -0.09 -0.93 7.21
N TYR A 90 0.44 -0.19 8.17
CA TYR A 90 1.05 -0.72 9.38
C TYR A 90 0.38 -0.18 10.65
N THR A 91 -0.22 -1.08 11.43
CA THR A 91 -0.89 -0.75 12.69
C THR A 91 -0.65 -1.84 13.73
N ARG A 92 -0.20 -1.46 14.93
CA ARG A 92 -0.08 -2.36 16.10
C ARG A 92 0.65 -3.68 15.80
N GLY A 93 1.76 -3.64 15.06
CA GLY A 93 2.55 -4.83 14.72
C GLY A 93 2.01 -5.63 13.53
N HIS A 94 0.97 -5.15 12.84
CA HIS A 94 0.33 -5.86 11.74
C HIS A 94 0.45 -5.08 10.42
N PHE A 95 0.75 -5.79 9.34
CA PHE A 95 0.77 -5.26 7.98
C PHE A 95 -0.49 -5.65 7.22
N SER A 96 -1.00 -4.75 6.39
CA SER A 96 -2.16 -5.02 5.53
C SER A 96 -1.94 -4.43 4.15
N ALA A 97 -2.33 -5.17 3.10
CA ALA A 97 -2.29 -4.64 1.75
C ALA A 97 -3.33 -3.52 1.62
N LEU A 98 -2.91 -2.37 1.11
CA LEU A 98 -3.81 -1.27 0.78
C LEU A 98 -4.02 -1.29 -0.73
N VAL A 99 -5.27 -1.56 -1.13
CA VAL A 99 -5.68 -1.71 -2.53
C VAL A 99 -6.76 -0.68 -2.84
N ALA A 100 -6.70 -0.12 -4.05
CA ALA A 100 -7.75 0.72 -4.57
C ALA A 100 -8.78 -0.10 -5.35
N MET A 101 -9.99 0.43 -5.45
CA MET A 101 -11.00 -0.12 -6.35
C MET A 101 -10.61 0.17 -7.81
N GLU A 102 -10.85 -0.79 -8.69
CA GLU A 102 -10.74 -0.54 -10.12
C GLU A 102 -11.80 0.48 -10.55
N ASN A 103 -11.42 1.46 -11.37
CA ASN A 103 -12.36 2.40 -11.94
C ASN A 103 -13.06 1.74 -13.14
N ASP A 104 -14.34 1.44 -13.00
CA ASP A 104 -15.12 0.65 -13.97
C ASP A 104 -15.49 1.40 -15.27
N GLY A 105 -14.92 2.59 -15.53
CA GLY A 105 -15.22 3.34 -16.75
C GLY A 105 -16.71 3.64 -16.96
N TYR A 106 -17.50 3.76 -15.87
CA TYR A 106 -18.96 3.94 -15.91
C TYR A 106 -19.46 5.15 -16.74
N GLY A 107 -18.57 6.01 -17.23
CA GLY A 107 -18.87 7.09 -18.17
C GLY A 107 -19.09 6.65 -19.63
N ASN A 108 -18.76 5.41 -20.02
CA ASN A 108 -18.79 4.95 -21.42
C ASN A 108 -19.81 3.83 -21.69
N ARG A 109 -21.02 3.90 -21.12
CA ARG A 109 -22.18 3.11 -21.60
C ARG A 109 -22.74 3.66 -22.92
N GLY A 110 -21.88 3.85 -23.91
CA GLY A 110 -22.23 4.11 -25.30
C GLY A 110 -22.02 2.84 -26.14
N ALA A 111 -22.87 2.60 -27.13
CA ALA A 111 -22.85 1.40 -27.96
C ALA A 111 -21.49 1.20 -28.67
N GLY A 112 -20.63 0.35 -28.10
CA GLY A 112 -19.76 -0.59 -28.82
C GLY A 112 -18.69 -0.04 -29.77
N ALA A 113 -18.31 1.23 -29.73
CA ALA A 113 -17.33 1.78 -30.68
C ALA A 113 -16.29 2.74 -30.07
N ASN A 114 -15.82 2.50 -28.84
CA ASN A 114 -14.61 3.18 -28.36
C ASN A 114 -13.35 2.36 -28.69
N LEU A 115 -12.61 2.86 -29.69
CA LEU A 115 -11.30 2.35 -30.13
C LEU A 115 -10.14 2.87 -29.24
N ASN A 116 -10.45 3.67 -28.21
CA ASN A 116 -9.44 4.20 -27.30
C ASN A 116 -8.95 3.10 -26.35
N THR A 117 -7.76 2.58 -26.61
CA THR A 117 -7.09 1.57 -25.78
C THR A 117 -6.67 2.08 -24.40
N ASP A 118 -6.77 3.39 -24.15
CA ASP A 118 -6.42 4.05 -22.88
C ASP A 118 -7.54 3.95 -21.83
N ASP A 119 -8.77 3.64 -22.25
CA ASP A 119 -9.95 3.51 -21.37
C ASP A 119 -9.85 2.32 -20.37
N ASP A 120 -8.85 1.44 -20.52
CA ASP A 120 -8.66 0.24 -19.68
C ASP A 120 -7.52 0.39 -18.65
N VAL A 121 -7.00 1.60 -18.47
CA VAL A 121 -5.95 1.90 -17.48
C VAL A 121 -6.57 2.59 -16.27
N THR A 122 -6.46 1.98 -15.11
CA THR A 122 -6.84 2.59 -13.83
C THR A 122 -5.59 3.15 -13.17
N ILE A 123 -5.64 4.41 -12.74
CA ILE A 123 -4.54 5.09 -12.04
C ILE A 123 -4.96 5.33 -10.59
N THR A 124 -4.21 4.75 -9.67
CA THR A 124 -4.34 5.01 -8.23
C THR A 124 -3.26 6.00 -7.81
N PHE A 125 -3.65 7.09 -7.16
CA PHE A 125 -2.74 8.09 -6.62
C PHE A 125 -2.40 7.77 -5.16
N LEU A 126 -1.12 7.54 -4.88
CA LEU A 126 -0.59 7.19 -3.56
C LEU A 126 0.24 8.36 -3.01
N PRO A 127 -0.19 9.06 -1.94
CA PRO A 127 0.53 10.19 -1.38
C PRO A 127 1.97 9.84 -0.98
N LEU A 128 2.92 10.69 -1.37
CA LEU A 128 4.32 10.62 -0.95
C LEU A 128 4.65 11.58 0.19
N VAL A 129 3.61 12.17 0.78
CA VAL A 129 3.66 13.06 1.95
C VAL A 129 2.70 12.55 3.03
N ASP A 130 2.92 12.94 4.27
CA ASP A 130 1.95 12.73 5.36
C ASP A 130 0.85 13.81 5.37
N SER A 131 -0.07 13.72 6.33
CA SER A 131 -1.18 14.67 6.48
C SER A 131 -0.75 16.12 6.73
N GLU A 132 0.50 16.34 7.15
CA GLU A 132 1.10 17.65 7.39
C GLU A 132 1.87 18.16 6.16
N ARG A 133 1.74 17.49 5.01
CA ARG A 133 2.49 17.73 3.76
C ARG A 133 4.00 17.50 3.89
N LYS A 134 4.46 16.80 4.94
CA LYS A 134 5.87 16.45 5.08
C LYS A 134 6.18 15.23 4.21
N LEU A 135 7.29 15.29 3.47
CA LEU A 135 7.76 14.18 2.64
C LEU A 135 7.95 12.89 3.47
N LEU A 136 7.48 11.77 2.94
CA LEU A 136 7.68 10.46 3.56
C LEU A 136 9.17 10.10 3.57
N HIS A 137 9.62 9.51 4.68
CA HIS A 137 11.01 9.07 4.84
C HIS A 137 11.37 8.00 3.80
N ILE A 138 12.52 8.14 3.13
CA ILE A 138 13.07 7.12 2.24
C ILE A 138 14.03 6.26 3.07
N HIS A 139 13.73 4.98 3.18
CA HIS A 139 14.51 4.06 4.01
C HIS A 139 15.80 3.60 3.33
N PHE A 140 16.82 3.32 4.13
CA PHE A 140 18.11 2.73 3.71
C PHE A 140 18.92 3.53 2.68
N LEU A 141 18.76 4.86 2.67
CA LEU A 141 19.68 5.74 1.94
C LEU A 141 21.07 5.68 2.56
N SER A 142 22.09 5.59 1.70
CA SER A 142 23.49 5.79 2.10
C SER A 142 23.73 7.26 2.48
N ALA A 143 24.82 7.53 3.20
CA ALA A 143 25.17 8.89 3.61
C ALA A 143 25.33 9.89 2.43
N GLN A 144 25.63 9.37 1.23
CA GLN A 144 25.79 10.17 0.01
C GLN A 144 24.44 10.53 -0.64
N GLU A 145 23.42 9.70 -0.40
CA GLU A 145 22.06 9.90 -0.93
C GLU A 145 21.18 10.71 0.04
N ILE A 146 21.61 10.85 1.29
CA ILE A 146 20.95 11.74 2.25
C ILE A 146 21.15 13.19 1.79
N GLY A 147 20.07 13.77 1.31
CA GLY A 147 20.03 15.13 0.80
C GLY A 147 19.00 16.00 1.48
N ASN A 148 18.85 17.22 0.97
CA ASN A 148 17.70 18.06 1.30
C ASN A 148 16.40 17.48 0.70
N GLU A 149 15.27 18.09 1.03
CA GLU A 149 13.95 17.60 0.59
C GLU A 149 13.83 17.56 -0.95
N GLU A 150 14.42 18.53 -1.66
CA GLU A 150 14.43 18.59 -3.13
C GLU A 150 15.18 17.40 -3.75
N GLN A 151 16.34 17.04 -3.17
CA GLN A 151 17.12 15.88 -3.60
C GLN A 151 16.37 14.57 -3.34
N GLN A 152 15.66 14.47 -2.20
CA GLN A 152 14.84 13.31 -1.89
C GLN A 152 13.63 13.19 -2.83
N GLU A 153 12.96 14.31 -3.14
CA GLU A 153 11.89 14.32 -4.13
C GLU A 153 12.41 13.90 -5.51
N LYS A 154 13.56 14.43 -5.93
CA LYS A 154 14.20 14.04 -7.19
C LYS A 154 14.45 12.53 -7.24
N LEU A 155 15.00 11.96 -6.17
CA LEU A 155 15.21 10.51 -6.07
C LEU A 155 13.89 9.74 -6.20
N LEU A 156 12.81 10.18 -5.53
CA LEU A 156 11.50 9.55 -5.67
C LEU A 156 11.01 9.58 -7.13
N ARG A 157 11.20 10.69 -7.84
CA ARG A 157 10.80 10.84 -9.26
C ARG A 157 11.62 9.95 -10.21
N GLU A 158 12.85 9.61 -9.85
CA GLU A 158 13.67 8.65 -10.59
C GLU A 158 13.10 7.22 -10.47
N TRP A 159 12.69 6.82 -9.26
CA TRP A 159 12.24 5.45 -8.96
C TRP A 159 10.73 5.20 -9.12
N LEU A 160 9.91 6.25 -9.10
CA LEU A 160 8.45 6.18 -9.15
C LEU A 160 7.92 7.06 -10.29
N ASP A 161 6.72 6.73 -10.78
CA ASP A 161 5.95 7.61 -11.66
C ASP A 161 5.21 8.64 -10.79
N CYS A 162 5.76 9.85 -10.62
CA CYS A 162 5.20 10.86 -9.70
C CYS A 162 4.49 12.00 -10.45
N CYS A 163 3.43 12.55 -9.83
CA CYS A 163 2.84 13.81 -10.22
C CYS A 163 2.45 14.64 -8.99
N VAL A 164 2.10 15.90 -9.19
CA VAL A 164 1.53 16.76 -8.15
C VAL A 164 0.07 16.96 -8.50
N THR A 165 -0.82 16.66 -7.56
CA THR A 165 -2.27 16.90 -7.74
C THR A 165 -2.58 18.39 -7.78
N GLU A 166 -3.76 18.79 -8.25
CA GLU A 166 -4.22 20.19 -8.23
C GLU A 166 -4.18 20.81 -6.82
N GLY A 167 -4.41 19.99 -5.79
CA GLY A 167 -4.29 20.39 -4.38
C GLY A 167 -2.85 20.54 -3.87
N GLY A 168 -1.85 20.39 -4.74
CA GLY A 168 -0.43 20.51 -4.40
C GLY A 168 0.14 19.32 -3.63
N VAL A 169 -0.48 18.14 -3.71
CA VAL A 169 -0.01 16.92 -3.03
C VAL A 169 0.85 16.11 -3.99
N LEU A 170 2.10 15.83 -3.61
CA LEU A 170 2.99 14.92 -4.32
C LEU A 170 2.50 13.47 -4.15
N VAL A 171 2.29 12.78 -5.26
CA VAL A 171 1.75 11.41 -5.30
C VAL A 171 2.56 10.53 -6.26
N ALA A 172 2.67 9.24 -5.94
CA ALA A 172 3.07 8.19 -6.87
C ALA A 172 1.85 7.63 -7.58
N MET A 173 2.00 7.32 -8.87
CA MET A 173 0.96 6.72 -9.70
C MET A 173 1.15 5.21 -9.76
N GLN A 174 0.21 4.47 -9.19
CA GLN A 174 0.08 3.04 -9.38
C GLN A 174 -0.88 2.80 -10.55
N LYS A 175 -0.31 2.47 -11.73
CA LYS A 175 -1.08 2.16 -12.94
C LYS A 175 -1.37 0.66 -13.01
N SER A 176 -2.61 0.29 -13.25
CA SER A 176 -3.06 -1.08 -13.53
C SER A 176 -3.92 -1.13 -14.79
N SER A 177 -3.92 -2.28 -15.47
CA SER A 177 -4.71 -2.47 -16.70
C SER A 177 -5.29 -3.88 -16.71
N ARG A 178 -6.59 -4.00 -16.99
CA ARG A 178 -7.29 -5.30 -16.96
C ARG A 178 -6.68 -6.28 -17.96
N ARG A 179 -6.25 -5.81 -19.13
CA ARG A 179 -5.53 -6.61 -20.14
C ARG A 179 -4.22 -7.21 -19.63
N ARG A 180 -3.59 -6.63 -18.62
CA ARG A 180 -2.31 -7.10 -18.06
C ARG A 180 -2.48 -7.90 -16.78
N ASN A 181 -3.72 -8.12 -16.33
CA ASN A 181 -3.98 -8.93 -15.15
C ASN A 181 -3.60 -10.39 -15.41
N HIS A 182 -3.04 -11.04 -14.38
CA HIS A 182 -2.62 -12.44 -14.50
C HIS A 182 -3.86 -13.35 -14.61
N PRO A 183 -3.98 -14.23 -15.63
CA PRO A 183 -5.21 -14.98 -15.90
C PRO A 183 -5.74 -15.80 -14.73
N LEU A 184 -4.84 -16.43 -13.95
CA LEU A 184 -5.23 -17.19 -12.75
C LEU A 184 -5.80 -16.30 -11.64
N VAL A 185 -5.27 -15.08 -11.50
CA VAL A 185 -5.78 -14.12 -10.50
C VAL A 185 -7.15 -13.63 -10.94
N THR A 186 -7.32 -13.28 -12.22
CA THR A 186 -8.62 -12.91 -12.79
C THR A 186 -9.65 -14.02 -12.58
N GLN A 187 -9.31 -15.27 -12.91
CA GLN A 187 -10.22 -16.40 -12.69
C GLN A 187 -10.58 -16.60 -11.22
N MET A 188 -9.62 -16.44 -10.31
CA MET A 188 -9.84 -16.54 -8.87
C MET A 188 -10.80 -15.45 -8.37
N VAL A 189 -10.58 -14.20 -8.79
CA VAL A 189 -11.43 -13.06 -8.42
C VAL A 189 -12.85 -13.22 -8.98
N GLU A 190 -13.00 -13.66 -10.24
CA GLU A 190 -14.34 -13.91 -10.81
C GLU A 190 -15.12 -14.99 -10.05
N LYS A 191 -14.47 -16.13 -9.72
CA LYS A 191 -15.09 -17.17 -8.90
C LYS A 191 -15.51 -16.66 -7.52
N TRP A 192 -14.68 -15.80 -6.92
CA TRP A 192 -15.01 -15.17 -5.64
C TRP A 192 -16.20 -14.22 -5.77
N LEU A 193 -16.26 -13.40 -6.83
CA LEU A 193 -17.38 -12.48 -7.10
C LEU A 193 -18.68 -13.23 -7.40
N ASP A 194 -18.64 -14.34 -8.12
CA ASP A 194 -19.82 -15.15 -8.46
C ASP A 194 -20.58 -15.62 -7.21
N ARG A 195 -19.86 -15.91 -6.12
CA ARG A 195 -20.48 -16.23 -4.84
C ARG A 195 -21.41 -15.13 -4.35
N TYR A 196 -21.01 -13.86 -4.48
CA TYR A 196 -21.81 -12.72 -4.04
C TYR A 196 -22.92 -12.38 -5.04
N ARG A 197 -22.66 -12.51 -6.34
CA ARG A 197 -23.66 -12.29 -7.40
C ARG A 197 -24.86 -13.25 -7.29
N GLN A 198 -24.65 -14.44 -6.73
CA GLN A 198 -25.70 -15.46 -6.56
C GLN A 198 -26.54 -15.29 -5.28
N ILE A 199 -26.16 -14.38 -4.37
CA ILE A 199 -26.94 -14.11 -3.16
C ILE A 199 -28.23 -13.39 -3.59
N ARG A 200 -29.37 -14.08 -3.48
CA ARG A 200 -30.69 -13.47 -3.70
C ARG A 200 -31.09 -12.63 -2.48
N PRO A 201 -31.75 -11.48 -2.66
CA PRO A 201 -32.32 -10.75 -1.54
C PRO A 201 -33.35 -11.63 -0.82
N CYS A 202 -33.23 -11.77 0.50
CA CYS A 202 -34.24 -12.46 1.31
C CYS A 202 -35.47 -11.54 1.42
N THR A 203 -36.59 -11.90 0.80
CA THR A 203 -37.85 -11.13 0.83
C THR A 203 -38.64 -11.30 2.13
N SER A 204 -38.00 -11.70 3.23
CA SER A 204 -38.69 -12.01 4.49
C SER A 204 -38.55 -10.88 5.51
N LEU A 205 -39.05 -9.68 5.17
CA LEU A 205 -39.56 -8.68 6.09
C LEU A 205 -40.63 -7.89 5.33
N SER A 206 -41.68 -8.59 4.92
CA SER A 206 -42.99 -7.96 4.77
C SER A 206 -43.48 -7.81 6.20
N ASP A 207 -43.33 -6.61 6.78
CA ASP A 207 -44.12 -6.25 7.96
C ASP A 207 -45.58 -6.43 7.54
N GLY A 208 -46.21 -7.49 8.06
CA GLY A 208 -47.63 -7.69 7.91
C GLY A 208 -48.33 -6.62 8.72
N GLU A 209 -48.76 -5.56 8.06
CA GLU A 209 -49.92 -4.80 8.52
C GLU A 209 -51.11 -5.76 8.39
N GLU A 210 -51.46 -6.43 9.50
CA GLU A 210 -52.74 -7.08 9.66
C GLU A 210 -53.78 -5.96 9.73
N ASP A 211 -54.44 -5.70 8.60
CA ASP A 211 -55.68 -4.91 8.58
C ASP A 211 -56.73 -5.69 9.40
N GLU A 212 -57.07 -5.15 10.58
CA GLU A 212 -58.25 -5.55 11.36
C GLU A 212 -59.49 -5.13 10.56
N ASP A 213 -60.06 -6.07 9.79
CA ASP A 213 -61.42 -5.94 9.26
C ASP A 213 -62.42 -6.11 10.43
N ASP A 214 -62.88 -4.97 10.96
CA ASP A 214 -64.13 -4.84 11.71
C ASP A 214 -65.31 -5.18 10.77
N ASP A 215 -65.82 -6.41 10.84
CA ASP A 215 -67.15 -6.76 10.31
C ASP A 215 -68.17 -6.79 11.47
N ASP A 216 -68.87 -5.66 11.61
CA ASP A 216 -70.18 -5.55 12.24
C ASP A 216 -71.24 -6.29 11.39
N GLU A 217 -71.85 -7.37 11.91
CA GLU A 217 -73.29 -7.69 11.81
C GLU A 217 -73.70 -8.92 12.65
#